data_AF-A0A3D3X7Q3-F1
#
_entry.id   AF-A0A3D3X7Q3-F1
#
_cell.length_a   1.000
_cell.length_b   1.000
_cell.length_c   1.000
_cell.angle_alpha   90.00
_cell.angle_beta   90.00
_cell.angle_gamma   90.00
#
_symmetry.space_group_name_H-M   'P 1'
#
loop_
_entity.id
_entity.type
_entity.pdbx_description
1 polymer ?
#
loop_
_entity_poly.entity_id
_entity_poly.type
_entity_poly.pdbx_seq_one_letter_code
_entity_poly.pdbx_strand_id
1 'polypeptide(L)' 'MQGFDSEFTNLKDYILKITHRIWEERGVDRIRDYYAEHAPVKTPSSTTFHVEDVV' A
#
# COMPACT_ATOMS: atom_id res chain seq x y z
N MET A 1 6.48 15.46 2.42
CA MET A 1 7.76 14.86 2.87
C MET A 1 8.74 14.87 1.70
N GLN A 2 10.07 14.97 1.90
CA GLN A 2 11.01 14.99 0.76
C GLN A 2 10.92 13.67 -0.03
N GLY A 3 10.63 13.75 -1.33
CA GLY A 3 10.47 12.57 -2.19
C GLY A 3 9.10 11.88 -2.13
N PHE A 4 8.12 12.46 -1.45
CA PHE A 4 6.73 11.98 -1.43
C PHE A 4 5.82 13.02 -2.08
N ASP A 5 4.64 12.58 -2.54
CA ASP A 5 3.60 13.49 -2.99
C ASP A 5 3.24 14.55 -1.96
N SER A 6 2.88 15.74 -2.44
CA SER A 6 2.55 16.90 -1.60
C SER A 6 1.35 16.68 -0.68
N GLU A 7 0.51 15.69 -0.97
CA GLU A 7 -0.62 15.33 -0.13
C GLU A 7 -0.22 14.67 1.20
N PHE A 8 1.01 14.17 1.33
CA PHE A 8 1.49 13.50 2.54
C PHE A 8 2.23 14.48 3.46
N THR A 9 1.57 14.77 4.58
CA THR A 9 2.05 15.76 5.56
C THR A 9 3.12 15.19 6.48
N ASN A 10 2.98 13.92 6.88
CA ASN A 10 3.91 13.20 7.74
C ASN A 10 3.72 11.68 7.56
N LEU A 11 4.58 10.87 8.19
CA LEU A 11 4.55 9.41 8.05
C LEU A 11 3.22 8.79 8.52
N LYS A 12 2.59 9.30 9.59
CA LYS A 12 1.32 8.76 10.07
C LYS A 12 0.21 9.04 9.06
N ASP A 13 0.18 10.25 8.51
CA ASP A 13 -0.76 10.65 7.46
C ASP A 13 -0.59 9.79 6.20
N TYR A 14 0.65 9.52 5.79
CA TYR A 14 0.95 8.57 4.71
C TYR A 14 0.34 7.19 4.97
N ILE A 15 0.69 6.56 6.11
CA ILE A 15 0.22 5.20 6.44
C ILE A 15 -1.32 5.15 6.48
N LEU A 16 -1.97 6.11 7.12
CA LEU A 16 -3.43 6.14 7.25
C LEU A 16 -4.11 6.31 5.89
N LYS A 17 -3.62 7.22 5.05
CA LYS A 17 -4.20 7.47 3.72
C LYS A 17 -4.06 6.27 2.78
N ILE A 18 -2.86 5.69 2.68
CA ILE A 18 -2.66 4.53 1.79
C ILE A 18 -3.49 3.33 2.26
N THR A 19 -3.57 3.10 3.58
CA THR A 19 -4.36 1.99 4.14
C THR A 19 -5.85 2.17 3.84
N HIS A 20 -6.39 3.38 4.02
CA HIS A 20 -7.77 3.69 3.68
C HIS A 20 -8.06 3.47 2.20
N ARG A 21 -7.19 3.97 1.31
CA ARG A 21 -7.35 3.82 -0.15
C ARG A 21 -7.33 2.37 -0.63
N ILE A 22 -6.42 1.57 -0.08
CA ILE A 22 -6.28 0.16 -0.47
C ILE A 22 -7.47 -0.66 0.05
N TRP A 23 -7.82 -0.50 1.32
CA TRP A 23 -8.75 -1.42 1.99
C TRP A 23 -10.18 -0.88 2.11
N GLU A 24 -10.36 0.35 2.60
CA GLU A 24 -11.69 0.92 2.85
C GLU A 24 -12.37 1.38 1.55
N GLU A 25 -11.59 1.95 0.63
CA GLU A 25 -12.06 2.33 -0.72
C GLU A 25 -12.02 1.16 -1.71
N ARG A 26 -11.57 -0.02 -1.28
CA ARG A 26 -11.42 -1.24 -2.11
C ARG A 26 -10.49 -1.08 -3.32
N GLY A 27 -9.54 -0.14 -3.28
CA GLY A 27 -8.53 0.08 -4.31
C GLY A 27 -7.31 -0.81 -4.15
N VAL A 28 -7.48 -2.14 -4.16
CA VAL A 28 -6.39 -3.10 -3.91
C VAL A 28 -5.24 -2.95 -4.90
N ASP A 29 -5.54 -2.58 -6.14
CA ASP A 29 -4.60 -2.30 -7.22
C ASP A 29 -3.60 -1.18 -6.90
N ARG A 30 -3.99 -0.23 -6.04
CA ARG A 30 -3.13 0.88 -5.55
C ARG A 30 -1.95 0.42 -4.71
N ILE A 31 -1.90 -0.85 -4.31
CA ILE A 31 -0.72 -1.41 -3.65
C ILE A 31 0.55 -1.22 -4.49
N ARG A 32 0.42 -1.18 -5.83
CA ARG A 32 1.52 -0.90 -6.78
C ARG A 32 2.12 0.49 -6.64
N ASP A 33 1.33 1.46 -6.16
CA ASP A 33 1.77 2.85 -6.01
C ASP A 33 2.62 3.04 -4.75
N TYR A 34 2.45 2.16 -3.75
CA TYR A 34 2.96 2.37 -2.39
C TYR A 34 3.97 1.32 -1.91
N TYR A 35 3.97 0.13 -2.53
CA TYR A 35 4.85 -0.98 -2.17
C TYR A 35 5.75 -1.37 -3.32
N ALA A 36 6.97 -1.83 -3.00
CA ALA A 36 7.86 -2.40 -3.98
C ALA A 36 7.25 -3.67 -4.59
N GLU A 37 7.56 -3.93 -5.86
CA GLU A 37 7.05 -5.09 -6.62
C GLU A 37 7.19 -6.42 -5.87
N HIS A 38 8.33 -6.63 -5.19
CA HIS A 38 8.64 -7.84 -4.42
C HIS A 38 8.42 -7.70 -2.91
N ALA A 39 7.53 -6.79 -2.48
CA ALA A 39 7.19 -6.65 -1.07
C ALA A 39 6.47 -7.90 -0.56
N PRO A 40 6.82 -8.43 0.64
CA PRO A 40 6.08 -9.52 1.24
C PRO A 40 4.70 -9.05 1.69
N VAL A 41 3.64 -9.70 1.21
CA VAL A 41 2.26 -9.41 1.60
C VAL A 41 1.71 -10.59 2.39
N LYS A 42 1.17 -10.30 3.58
CA LYS A 42 0.56 -11.30 4.45
C LYS A 42 -0.95 -11.10 4.47
N THR A 43 -1.66 -12.11 3.98
CA THR A 43 -3.11 -12.22 4.12
C THR A 43 -3.44 -13.33 5.13
N PRO A 44 -4.69 -13.44 5.60
CA PRO A 44 -5.07 -14.53 6.50
C PRO A 44 -4.86 -15.93 5.91
N SER A 45 -4.90 -16.06 4.59
CA SER A 45 -4.78 -17.34 3.89
C SER A 45 -3.34 -17.73 3.55
N SER A 46 -2.45 -16.75 3.36
CA SER A 46 -1.13 -17.00 2.77
C SER A 46 -0.17 -15.82 2.96
N THR A 47 1.12 -16.07 2.70
CA THR A 47 2.12 -15.04 2.50
C THR A 47 2.63 -15.11 1.06
N THR A 48 2.63 -13.99 0.37
CA THR A 48 3.16 -13.83 -1.00
C THR A 48 4.36 -12.89 -0.98
N PHE A 49 5.17 -12.92 -2.02
CA PHE A 49 6.37 -12.08 -2.17
C PHE A 49 6.32 -11.20 -3.41
N HIS A 50 5.14 -11.10 -4.03
CA HIS A 50 4.87 -10.25 -5.17
C HIS A 50 3.55 -9.54 -4.95
N VAL A 51 3.50 -8.23 -5.18
CA VAL A 51 2.27 -7.44 -5.00
C VAL A 51 1.18 -7.84 -5.99
N GLU A 52 1.56 -8.40 -7.14
CA GLU A 52 0.62 -8.93 -8.14
C GLU A 52 -0.18 -10.14 -7.63
N ASP A 53 0.33 -10.91 -6.67
CA ASP A 53 -0.35 -12.11 -6.17
C ASP A 53 -1.60 -11.79 -5.32
N VAL A 54 -1.84 -10.52 -5.01
CA VAL A 54 -2.95 -10.06 -4.17
C VAL A 54 -3.94 -9.13 -4.88
N VAL A 55 -3.74 -8.87 -6.17
CA VAL A 55 -4.63 -8.03 -7.00
C VAL A 55 -5.61 -8.88 -7.78
#